data_AF-A0A955G760-F1
#
_entry.id   AF-A0A955G760-F1
#
_cell.length_a   1.000
_cell.length_b   1.000
_cell.length_c   1.000
_cell.angle_alpha   90.00
_cell.angle_beta   90.00
_cell.angle_gamma   90.00
#
_symmetry.space_group_name_H-M   'P 1'
#
loop_
_entity.id
_entity.type
_entity.pdbx_description
1 polymer ?
#
loop_
_entity_poly.entity_id
_entity_poly.type
_entity_poly.pdbx_seq_one_letter_code
_entity_poly.pdbx_strand_id
1 'polypeptide(L)' 'MDYFSRKLDDKRRLTMPTELREEFASGIVITRGFGDYLHMYPRRVWEQDVEPALQGSILD' A
#
# COMPACT_ATOMS: atom_id res chain seq x y z
N MET A 1 -9.93 -11.10 -2.22
CA MET A 1 -10.24 -10.44 -3.50
C MET A 1 -8.92 -10.29 -4.21
N ASP A 2 -8.74 -10.98 -5.32
CA ASP A 2 -7.38 -11.18 -5.87
C ASP A 2 -7.06 -10.16 -6.96
N TYR A 3 -8.09 -9.54 -7.54
CA TYR A 3 -7.95 -8.48 -8.54
C TYR A 3 -9.16 -7.54 -8.53
N PHE A 4 -8.92 -6.23 -8.69
CA PHE A 4 -9.96 -5.25 -8.95
C PHE A 4 -9.48 -4.19 -9.94
N SER A 5 -10.42 -3.61 -10.70
CA SER A 5 -10.15 -2.50 -11.60
C SER A 5 -11.24 -1.45 -11.52
N ARG A 6 -10.82 -0.19 -11.37
CA ARG A 6 -11.67 1.01 -11.39
C ARG A 6 -10.90 2.15 -12.06
N LYS A 7 -11.65 3.00 -12.76
CA LYS A 7 -11.10 4.26 -13.28
C LYS A 7 -10.79 5.19 -12.10
N LEU A 8 -9.71 5.95 -12.23
CA LEU A 8 -9.48 7.09 -11.36
C LEU A 8 -10.55 8.16 -11.62
N ASP A 9 -10.93 8.86 -10.57
CA ASP A 9 -11.76 10.05 -10.73
C ASP A 9 -10.95 11.26 -11.23
N ASP A 10 -11.63 12.37 -11.48
CA ASP A 10 -11.04 13.61 -11.99
C ASP A 10 -9.96 14.20 -11.07
N LYS A 11 -9.95 13.78 -9.79
CA LYS A 11 -8.98 14.18 -8.78
C LYS A 11 -7.86 13.17 -8.58
N ARG A 12 -7.74 12.18 -9.49
CA ARG A 12 -6.75 11.10 -9.45
C ARG A 12 -6.87 10.21 -8.22
N ARG A 13 -8.09 9.99 -7.73
CA ARG A 13 -8.36 9.10 -6.58
C ARG A 13 -8.90 7.76 -7.07
N LEU A 14 -8.52 6.69 -6.37
CA LEU A 14 -9.05 5.34 -6.56
C LEU A 14 -9.94 4.98 -5.37
N THR A 15 -11.20 4.62 -5.64
CA THR A 15 -12.12 4.21 -4.58
C THR A 15 -11.74 2.84 -4.04
N MET A 16 -11.50 2.75 -2.73
CA MET A 16 -11.18 1.49 -2.05
C MET A 16 -12.39 0.53 -2.08
N PRO A 17 -12.20 -0.73 -2.53
CA PRO A 17 -13.19 -1.80 -2.38
C PRO A 17 -13.63 -1.93 -0.92
N THR A 18 -14.92 -2.17 -0.69
CA THR A 18 -15.50 -2.18 0.67
C THR A 18 -14.84 -3.23 1.55
N GLU A 19 -14.50 -4.38 0.97
CA GLU A 19 -13.88 -5.54 1.61
C GLU A 19 -12.47 -5.24 2.15
N LEU A 20 -11.81 -4.20 1.63
CA LEU A 20 -10.47 -3.79 2.07
C LEU A 20 -10.49 -2.61 3.03
N ARG A 21 -11.63 -1.92 3.21
CA ARG A 21 -11.68 -0.68 3.99
C ARG A 21 -11.26 -0.86 5.44
N GLU A 22 -11.64 -1.99 6.05
CA GLU A 22 -11.37 -2.25 7.46
C GLU A 22 -9.87 -2.45 7.71
N GLU A 23 -9.19 -3.19 6.84
CA GLU A 23 -7.74 -3.43 6.91
C GLU A 23 -6.94 -2.11 6.84
N PHE A 24 -7.38 -1.17 6.01
CA PHE A 24 -6.73 0.14 5.84
C PHE A 24 -7.29 1.24 6.74
N ALA A 25 -8.21 0.94 7.66
CA ALA A 25 -8.90 1.96 8.48
C ALA A 25 -7.94 2.73 9.40
N SER A 26 -6.87 2.08 9.86
CA SER A 26 -5.84 2.68 10.72
C SER A 26 -4.86 3.60 9.97
N GLY A 27 -4.93 3.63 8.64
CA GLY A 27 -4.05 4.39 7.77
C GLY A 27 -3.41 3.53 6.70
N ILE A 28 -2.91 4.20 5.66
CA ILE A 28 -2.29 3.57 4.50
C ILE A 28 -0.96 4.23 4.18
N VAL A 29 0.03 3.40 3.88
CA VAL A 29 1.33 3.84 3.35
C VAL A 29 1.41 3.43 1.89
N ILE A 30 1.76 4.38 1.03
CA ILE A 30 1.91 4.16 -0.42
C ILE A 30 3.36 4.43 -0.80
N THR A 31 3.99 3.48 -1.49
CA THR A 31 5.36 3.62 -2.00
C THR A 31 5.43 3.25 -3.48
N ARG A 32 6.54 3.63 -4.14
CA ARG A 32 6.82 3.14 -5.49
C ARG A 32 7.19 1.67 -5.43
N GLY A 33 6.62 0.87 -6.32
CA GLY A 33 7.04 -0.51 -6.54
C GLY A 33 8.36 -0.58 -7.33
N PHE A 34 8.80 -1.79 -7.63
CA PHE A 34 10.02 -2.03 -8.41
C PHE A 34 9.84 -1.84 -9.92
N GLY A 35 8.61 -1.60 -10.38
CA GLY A 35 8.27 -1.30 -11.77
C GLY A 35 7.26 -0.15 -11.84
N ASP A 36 6.46 -0.12 -12.90
CA ASP A 36 5.42 0.92 -13.09
C ASP A 36 4.15 0.61 -12.30
N TYR A 37 4.30 0.55 -10.97
CA TYR A 37 3.20 0.32 -10.04
C TYR A 37 3.53 0.89 -8.66
N LEU A 38 2.51 0.96 -7.81
CA LEU A 38 2.63 1.40 -6.42
C LEU A 38 2.39 0.22 -5.50
N HIS A 39 3.11 0.17 -4.39
CA HIS A 39 2.76 -0.68 -3.26
C HIS A 39 1.87 0.08 -2.28
N MET A 40 0.98 -0.64 -1.62
CA MET A 40 0.07 -0.10 -0.62
C MET A 40 0.10 -1.05 0.59
N TYR A 41 0.42 -0.51 1.77
CA TYR A 41 0.50 -1.27 3.01
C TYR A 41 -0.44 -0.69 4.07
N PRO A 42 -1.13 -1.54 4.86
CA PRO A 42 -1.73 -1.10 6.10
C PRO A 42 -0.64 -0.50 6.99
N ARG A 43 -0.94 0.60 7.69
CA ARG A 43 0.04 1.27 8.56
C ARG A 43 0.76 0.30 9.51
N ARG A 44 0.01 -0.62 10.12
CA ARG A 44 0.54 -1.64 11.03
C ARG A 44 1.62 -2.52 10.38
N VAL A 45 1.40 -2.98 9.15
CA VAL A 45 2.36 -3.84 8.40
C VAL A 45 3.59 -3.04 8.03
N TRP A 46 3.42 -1.78 7.63
CA TRP A 46 4.55 -0.90 7.33
C TRP A 46 5.47 -0.74 8.54
N GLU A 47 4.92 -0.36 9.69
CA GLU A 47 5.68 -0.08 10.91
C GLU A 47 6.34 -1.32 11.51
N GLN A 48 5.72 -2.49 11.39
CA GLN A 48 6.20 -3.73 12.04
C GLN A 48 7.15 -4.55 11.17
N ASP A 49 6.90 -4.57 9.86
CA ASP A 49 7.57 -5.52 8.96
C ASP A 49 8.43 -4.79 7.93
N VAL A 50 7.85 -3.83 7.21
CA VAL A 50 8.51 -3.22 6.05
C VAL A 50 9.60 -2.24 6.47
N GLU A 51 9.28 -1.28 7.33
CA GLU A 51 10.22 -0.25 7.77
C GLU A 51 11.45 -0.84 8.49
N PRO A 52 11.32 -1.79 9.43
CA PRO A 52 12.49 -2.44 10.04
C PRO A 52 13.35 -3.21 9.03
N ALA A 53 12.72 -3.90 8.07
CA ALA A 53 13.46 -4.64 7.04
C ALA A 53 14.27 -3.73 6.11
N LEU A 54 13.84 -2.48 5.92
CA LEU A 54 14.59 -1.47 5.16
C LEU A 54 15.76 -0.87 5.94
N GLN A 55 15.75 -0.95 7.28
CA GLN A 55 16.84 -0.48 8.14
C GLN A 55 17.95 -1.52 8.31
N GLY A 56 17.67 -2.81 8.08
CA GLY A 56 18.69 -3.85 7.98
C GLY A 56 19.56 -3.61 6.74
N SER A 57 20.88 -3.78 6.87
CA SER A 57 21.84 -3.53 5.79
C SER A 57 21.57 -4.43 4.58
N ILE A 58 20.78 -3.91 3.64
CA ILE A 58 20.78 -4.37 2.24
C ILE A 58 22.15 -4.07 1.57
N LEU A 59 23.05 -3.39 2.30
CA LEU A 59 24.36 -2.93 1.85
C LEU A 59 25.56 -3.57 2.59
N ASP A 60 25.36 -4.61 3.40
CA ASP A 60 26.48 -5.45 3.88
C ASP A 60 26.69 -6.67 2.98
#